data_AF-A0A2N6G848-F1
#
_entry.id   AF-A0A2N6G848-F1
#
_cell.length_a   1.000
_cell.length_b   1.000
_cell.length_c   1.000
_cell.angle_alpha   90.00
_cell.angle_beta   90.00
_cell.angle_gamma   90.00
#
_symmetry.space_group_name_H-M   'P 1'
#
loop_
_entity.id
_entity.type
_entity.pdbx_description
1 polymer ?
#
loop_
_entity_poly.entity_id
_entity_poly.type
_entity_poly.pdbx_seq_one_letter_code
_entity_poly.pdbx_strand_id
1 'polypeptide(L)'
;MSDKKPRPLIRITKHADPLAKAALYRLRHDTLLIVSKLNSNRNTSNEDMKRQMVFVQSQLCKAAIADASVPTATKKALMEFQAATMAENIQDRRGSLRRRPEQKGAA
;
A
#
# COMPACT_ATOMS: atom_id res chain seq x y z
N MET A 1 -42.60 29.32 -15.21
CA MET A 1 -42.38 27.86 -15.02
C MET A 1 -41.12 27.50 -15.81
N SER A 2 -39.96 27.46 -15.15
CA SER A 2 -38.67 27.19 -15.82
C SER A 2 -38.37 25.71 -15.81
N ASP A 3 -38.49 25.11 -16.99
CA ASP A 3 -38.18 23.72 -17.29
C ASP A 3 -36.66 23.47 -17.13
N LYS A 4 -36.24 23.07 -15.94
CA LYS A 4 -34.86 22.65 -15.67
C LYS A 4 -34.67 21.24 -16.19
N LYS A 5 -34.25 21.11 -17.45
CA LYS A 5 -33.77 19.84 -18.01
C LYS A 5 -32.68 19.26 -17.09
N PRO A 6 -32.81 18.01 -16.63
CA PRO A 6 -31.80 17.41 -15.77
C PRO A 6 -30.49 17.27 -16.55
N ARG A 7 -29.38 17.70 -15.95
CA ARG A 7 -28.04 17.46 -16.51
C ARG A 7 -27.87 15.95 -16.68
N PRO A 8 -27.32 15.47 -17.81
CA PRO A 8 -27.00 14.06 -17.93
C PRO A 8 -26.01 13.73 -16.80
N LEU A 9 -26.40 12.80 -15.93
CA LEU A 9 -25.44 12.14 -15.06
C LEU A 9 -24.40 11.54 -16.00
N ILE A 10 -23.18 12.08 -15.93
CA ILE A 10 -22.02 11.46 -16.56
C ILE A 10 -21.99 10.05 -15.99
N ARG A 11 -22.47 9.08 -16.78
CA ARG A 11 -22.34 7.67 -16.48
C ARG A 11 -20.84 7.46 -16.58
N ILE A 12 -20.15 7.57 -15.43
CA ILE A 12 -18.75 7.18 -15.32
C ILE A 12 -18.79 5.69 -15.65
N THR A 13 -18.54 5.40 -16.91
CA THR A 13 -18.22 4.05 -17.34
C THR A 13 -17.07 3.66 -16.44
N LYS A 14 -17.30 2.64 -15.60
CA LYS A 14 -16.23 1.91 -14.92
C LYS A 14 -15.29 1.46 -16.02
N HIS A 15 -14.34 2.32 -16.40
CA HIS A 15 -13.17 1.88 -17.14
C HIS A 15 -12.58 0.81 -16.23
N ALA A 16 -12.66 -0.43 -16.68
CA ALA A 16 -12.06 -1.55 -15.97
C ALA A 16 -10.62 -1.11 -15.69
N ASP A 17 -10.27 -0.98 -14.42
CA ASP A 17 -8.96 -0.50 -14.01
C ASP A 17 -7.92 -1.37 -14.75
N PRO A 18 -7.09 -0.78 -15.63
CA PRO A 18 -6.18 -1.55 -16.47
C PRO A 18 -5.18 -2.36 -15.63
N LEU A 19 -4.97 -1.95 -14.38
CA LEU A 19 -4.09 -2.62 -13.43
C LEU A 19 -4.81 -3.62 -12.52
N ALA A 20 -6.14 -3.78 -12.65
CA ALA A 20 -6.91 -4.74 -11.87
C ALA A 20 -6.50 -6.20 -12.13
N LYS A 21 -5.82 -6.50 -13.24
CA LYS A 21 -5.25 -7.85 -13.49
C LYS A 21 -3.81 -7.99 -12.98
N ALA A 22 -3.14 -6.89 -12.64
CA ALA A 22 -1.76 -6.91 -12.16
C ALA A 22 -1.72 -7.29 -10.67
N ALA A 23 -1.15 -8.45 -10.37
CA ALA A 23 -1.10 -9.00 -9.02
C ALA A 23 -0.40 -8.06 -8.02
N LEU A 24 0.70 -7.43 -8.41
CA LEU A 24 1.44 -6.49 -7.56
C LEU A 24 0.63 -5.23 -7.25
N TYR A 25 -0.06 -4.68 -8.25
CA TYR A 25 -0.92 -3.52 -8.07
C TYR A 25 -2.05 -3.83 -7.09
N ARG A 26 -2.73 -4.96 -7.27
CA ARG A 26 -3.79 -5.40 -6.36
C ARG A 26 -3.28 -5.59 -4.94
N LEU A 27 -2.14 -6.24 -4.77
CA LEU A 27 -1.57 -6.44 -3.44
C LEU A 27 -1.25 -5.11 -2.72
N ARG A 28 -0.71 -4.12 -3.46
CA ARG A 28 -0.48 -2.77 -2.93
C ARG A 28 -1.80 -2.06 -2.60
N HIS A 29 -2.77 -2.12 -3.50
CA HIS A 29 -4.09 -1.55 -3.30
C HIS A 29 -4.78 -2.14 -2.05
N ASP A 30 -4.78 -3.46 -1.92
CA ASP A 30 -5.40 -4.17 -0.80
C ASP A 30 -4.72 -3.83 0.52
N THR A 31 -3.39 -3.73 0.53
CA THR A 31 -2.62 -3.25 1.69
C THR A 31 -3.08 -1.84 2.11
N LEU A 32 -3.16 -0.90 1.17
CA LEU A 32 -3.59 0.48 1.44
C LEU A 32 -5.02 0.53 1.94
N LEU A 33 -5.92 -0.24 1.33
CA LEU A 33 -7.33 -0.29 1.71
C LEU A 33 -7.50 -0.86 3.12
N ILE A 34 -6.79 -1.95 3.47
CA ILE A 34 -6.83 -2.55 4.80
C ILE A 34 -6.31 -1.57 5.84
N VAL A 35 -5.16 -0.94 5.61
CA VAL A 35 -4.58 0.03 6.56
C VAL A 35 -5.46 1.27 6.68
N SER A 36 -6.03 1.77 5.58
CA SER A 36 -6.98 2.89 5.62
C SER A 36 -8.20 2.55 6.49
N LYS A 37 -8.80 1.37 6.29
CA LYS A 37 -9.94 0.90 7.09
C LYS A 37 -9.58 0.73 8.58
N LEU A 38 -8.41 0.16 8.88
CA LEU A 38 -7.92 0.01 10.25
C LEU A 38 -7.76 1.35 10.99
N ASN A 39 -7.47 2.42 10.26
CA ASN A 39 -7.20 3.74 10.83
C ASN A 39 -8.32 4.77 10.61
N SER A 40 -9.45 4.40 10.00
CA SER A 40 -10.50 5.36 9.59
C SER A 40 -11.08 6.18 10.77
N ASN A 41 -10.99 5.67 12.00
CA ASN A 41 -11.49 6.33 13.21
C ASN A 41 -10.39 6.62 14.25
N ARG A 42 -9.12 6.65 13.83
CA ARG A 42 -7.97 6.83 14.74
C ARG A 42 -7.02 7.90 14.21
N ASN A 43 -6.55 8.77 15.10
CA ASN A 43 -5.42 9.64 14.82
C ASN A 43 -4.12 8.82 14.95
N THR A 44 -3.82 8.05 13.92
CA THR A 44 -2.61 7.23 13.85
C THR A 44 -1.46 8.04 13.26
N SER A 45 -0.25 7.91 13.82
CA SER A 45 0.92 8.58 13.28
C SER A 45 1.29 8.01 11.89
N ASN A 46 1.91 8.83 11.04
CA ASN A 46 2.41 8.38 9.74
C ASN A 46 3.41 7.21 9.87
N GLU A 47 4.22 7.20 10.93
CA GLU A 47 5.17 6.12 11.22
C GLU A 47 4.46 4.80 11.55
N ASP A 48 3.39 4.86 12.33
CA ASP A 48 2.60 3.67 12.67
C ASP A 48 1.83 3.14 11.45
N MET A 49 1.26 4.03 10.63
CA MET A 49 0.64 3.65 9.36
C MET A 49 1.65 2.97 8.44
N LYS A 50 2.88 3.49 8.34
CA LYS A 50 3.96 2.87 7.57
C LYS A 50 4.32 1.48 8.09
N ARG A 51 4.44 1.31 9.41
CA ARG A 51 4.71 -0.02 10.03
C ARG A 51 3.57 -1.00 9.74
N GLN A 52 2.33 -0.56 9.85
CA GLN A 52 1.16 -1.38 9.55
C GLN A 52 1.13 -1.77 8.07
N MET A 53 1.44 -0.87 7.14
CA MET A 53 1.54 -1.21 5.72
C MET A 53 2.58 -2.30 5.46
N VAL A 54 3.79 -2.16 6.01
CA VAL A 54 4.85 -3.18 5.85
C VAL A 54 4.42 -4.52 6.43
N PHE A 55 3.76 -4.51 7.58
CA PHE A 55 3.24 -5.72 8.20
C PHE A 55 2.17 -6.39 7.34
N VAL A 56 1.12 -5.66 6.96
CA VAL A 56 -0.01 -6.18 6.16
C VAL A 56 0.50 -6.70 4.81
N GLN A 57 1.33 -5.92 4.11
CA GLN A 57 1.91 -6.32 2.83
C GLN A 57 2.69 -7.65 2.95
N SER A 58 3.49 -7.80 4.01
CA SER A 58 4.25 -9.01 4.28
C SER A 58 3.35 -10.23 4.49
N GLN A 59 2.24 -10.08 5.23
CA GLN A 59 1.29 -11.18 5.44
C GLN A 59 0.57 -11.56 4.15
N LEU A 60 0.14 -10.57 3.35
CA LEU A 60 -0.51 -10.82 2.06
C LEU A 60 0.44 -11.52 1.07
N CYS A 61 1.70 -11.07 0.99
CA CYS A 61 2.72 -11.74 0.16
C CYS A 61 2.93 -13.19 0.59
N LYS A 62 3.06 -13.46 1.90
CA LYS A 62 3.24 -14.83 2.42
C LYS A 62 2.06 -15.73 2.09
N ALA A 63 0.84 -15.24 2.30
CA ALA A 63 -0.38 -15.97 1.96
C ALA A 63 -0.43 -16.29 0.46
N ALA A 64 -0.15 -15.32 -0.41
CA ALA A 64 -0.16 -15.50 -1.85
C ALA A 64 0.93 -16.47 -2.35
N ILE A 65 2.11 -16.50 -1.71
CA ILE A 65 3.18 -17.44 -2.06
C ILE A 65 2.81 -18.88 -1.64
N ALA A 66 2.18 -19.04 -0.48
CA ALA A 66 1.77 -20.34 0.04
C ALA A 66 0.60 -20.95 -0.75
N ASP A 67 -0.24 -20.12 -1.37
CA ASP A 67 -1.42 -20.57 -2.12
C ASP A 67 -1.03 -21.30 -3.42
N ALA A 68 -1.48 -22.56 -3.57
CA ALA A 68 -1.20 -23.39 -4.74
C ALA A 68 -1.87 -22.88 -6.02
N SER A 69 -2.96 -22.11 -5.92
CA SER A 69 -3.69 -21.56 -7.06
C SER A 69 -2.96 -20.40 -7.74
N VAL A 70 -1.96 -19.80 -7.07
CA VAL A 70 -1.20 -18.67 -7.60
C VAL A 70 -0.11 -19.17 -8.57
N PRO A 71 -0.03 -18.63 -9.79
CA PRO A 71 1.00 -19.04 -10.76
C PRO A 71 2.43 -18.81 -10.24
N THR A 72 3.35 -19.73 -10.55
CA THR A 72 4.76 -19.64 -10.13
C THR A 72 5.43 -18.34 -10.56
N ALA A 73 5.13 -17.84 -11.76
CA ALA A 73 5.64 -16.55 -12.25
C ALA A 73 5.20 -15.38 -11.34
N THR A 74 3.95 -15.40 -10.88
CA THR A 74 3.43 -14.41 -9.93
C THR A 74 4.09 -14.53 -8.56
N LYS A 75 4.31 -15.76 -8.07
CA LYS A 75 5.03 -15.98 -6.81
C LYS A 75 6.45 -15.43 -6.85
N LYS A 76 7.18 -15.66 -7.94
CA LYS A 76 8.52 -15.11 -8.15
C LYS A 76 8.52 -13.58 -8.12
N ALA A 77 7.60 -12.95 -8.85
CA ALA A 77 7.45 -11.49 -8.85
C ALA A 77 7.11 -10.94 -7.46
N LEU A 78 6.27 -11.64 -6.69
CA LEU A 78 5.94 -11.28 -5.30
C LEU A 78 7.15 -11.38 -4.36
N MET A 79 7.99 -12.40 -4.53
CA MET A 79 9.23 -12.54 -3.76
C MET A 79 10.24 -11.43 -4.06
N GLU A 80 10.44 -11.11 -5.35
CA GLU A 80 11.31 -10.00 -5.78
C GLU A 80 10.80 -8.65 -5.25
N PHE A 81 9.50 -8.42 -5.38
CA PHE A 81 8.85 -7.23 -4.86
C PHE A 81 8.97 -7.09 -3.33
N GLN A 82 8.81 -8.20 -2.60
CA GLN A 82 8.97 -8.24 -1.16
C GLN A 82 10.42 -7.93 -0.74
N ALA A 83 11.40 -8.50 -1.45
CA ALA A 83 12.82 -8.22 -1.21
C ALA A 83 13.15 -6.74 -1.45
N ALA A 84 12.67 -6.15 -2.55
CA ALA A 84 12.85 -4.74 -2.85
C ALA A 84 12.23 -3.84 -1.77
N THR A 85 11.00 -4.15 -1.33
CA THR A 85 10.32 -3.38 -0.27
C THR A 85 11.07 -3.49 1.06
N MET A 86 11.63 -4.65 1.40
CA MET A 86 12.45 -4.80 2.61
C MET A 86 13.74 -3.99 2.53
N ALA A 87 14.42 -4.00 1.37
CA ALA A 87 15.64 -3.24 1.15
C ALA A 87 15.42 -1.73 1.32
N GLU A 88 14.36 -1.17 0.72
CA GLU A 88 13.98 0.23 0.90
C GLU A 88 13.71 0.57 2.36
N ASN A 89 12.96 -0.28 3.08
CA ASN A 89 12.65 -0.03 4.50
C ASN A 89 13.91 -0.08 5.39
N ILE A 90 14.85 -0.97 5.09
CA ILE A 90 16.14 -1.03 5.81
C ILE A 90 16.97 0.23 5.51
N GLN A 91 17.04 0.64 4.24
CA GLN A 91 17.74 1.86 3.83
C GLN A 91 17.13 3.10 4.48
N ASP A 92 15.81 3.21 4.53
CA ASP A 92 15.13 4.35 5.15
C ASP A 92 15.35 4.40 6.67
N ARG A 93 15.32 3.24 7.36
CA ARG A 93 15.72 3.17 8.78
C ARG A 93 17.15 3.65 8.98
N ARG A 94 18.11 3.23 8.13
CA ARG A 94 19.50 3.68 8.20
C ARG A 94 19.64 5.18 7.91
N GLY A 95 18.89 5.71 6.94
CA GLY A 95 18.85 7.14 6.62
C GLY A 95 18.22 7.99 7.72
N SER A 96 17.17 7.50 8.38
CA SER A 96 16.53 8.17 9.52
C SER A 96 17.44 8.25 10.76
N LEU A 97 18.30 7.25 10.99
CA LEU A 97 19.30 7.28 12.05
C LEU A 97 20.40 8.31 11.77
N ARG A 98 20.81 8.48 10.51
CA ARG A 98 21.78 9.50 10.09
C ARG A 98 21.22 10.92 10.11
N ARG A 99 19.91 11.09 9.90
CA ARG A 99 19.21 12.40 9.92
C ARG A 99 18.82 12.88 11.32
N ARG A 100 19.24 12.20 12.39
CA ARG A 100 19.22 12.75 13.75
C ARG A 100 20.59 13.34 14.08
N PRO A 101 20.95 14.55 13.62
CA PRO A 101 22.07 15.25 14.21
C PRO A 101 21.69 15.57 15.65
N GLU A 102 22.44 14.98 16.57
CA GLU A 102 22.75 15.47 17.91
C GLU A 102 21.77 16.51 18.51
N GLN A 103 20.68 16.03 19.14
CA GLN A 103 20.20 16.67 20.36
C GLN A 103 21.14 16.26 21.50
N LYS A 104 22.37 16.77 21.48
CA LYS A 104 23.29 16.77 22.62
C LYS A 104 23.93 18.14 22.68
N GLY A 105 23.60 18.90 23.72
CA GLY A 105 24.29 20.15 24.07
C GLY A 105 23.42 21.41 24.08
N ALA A 106 22.31 21.40 24.82
CA ALA A 106 21.68 22.64 25.31
C ALA A 106 21.12 22.36 26.72
N ALA A 107 22.02 22.34 27.70
CA ALA A 107 21.75 22.49 29.11
C ALA A 107 23.03 23.02 29.77
#